data_AF-A0A6L5F1G1-F1
#
_entry.id   AF-A0A6L5F1G1-F1
#
_cell.length_a   1.000
_cell.length_b   1.000
_cell.length_c   1.000
_cell.angle_alpha   90.00
_cell.angle_beta   90.00
_cell.angle_gamma   90.00
#
_symmetry.space_group_name_H-M   'P 1'
#
loop_
_entity.id
_entity.type
_entity.pdbx_description
1 polymer ?
#
loop_
_entity_poly.entity_id
_entity_poly.type
_entity_poly.pdbx_seq_one_letter_code
_entity_poly.pdbx_strand_id
1 'polypeptide(L)'
;MAYREVSVIEIKEVLRLWLAGHSLREVTRLAGLDRKTVRRYVQAAQAAGVAREGGDGQLTDEVLGAVVAVVRPDRPRGNGASWEAIAAQRERIQAWLKQDLTLAKIHMLLGRRGVVVPYRTLHRFA
;
A
#
# COMPACT_ATOMS: atom_id res chain seq x y z
N MET A 1 -12.44 -14.82 6.23
CA MET A 1 -12.62 -13.49 6.83
C MET A 1 -12.69 -12.46 5.72
N ALA A 2 -13.70 -11.60 5.74
CA ALA A 2 -13.74 -10.44 4.86
C ALA A 2 -12.56 -9.51 5.17
N TYR A 3 -12.06 -8.81 4.15
CA TYR A 3 -10.98 -7.84 4.32
C TYR A 3 -11.48 -6.66 5.18
N ARG A 4 -10.74 -6.34 6.25
CA ARG A 4 -10.95 -5.17 7.11
C ARG A 4 -9.74 -4.27 7.01
N GLU A 5 -9.96 -2.99 6.75
CA GLU A 5 -8.90 -1.99 6.80
C GLU A 5 -8.51 -1.73 8.26
N VAL A 6 -7.20 -1.67 8.50
CA VAL A 6 -6.63 -1.30 9.80
C VAL A 6 -5.93 0.04 9.61
N SER A 7 -6.43 1.07 10.28
CA SER A 7 -5.88 2.43 10.27
C SER A 7 -4.51 2.51 10.96
N VAL A 8 -3.76 3.58 10.69
CA VAL A 8 -2.48 3.84 11.37
C VAL A 8 -2.69 4.03 12.87
N ILE A 9 -3.83 4.62 13.27
CA ILE A 9 -4.21 4.79 14.68
C ILE A 9 -4.40 3.42 15.35
N GLU A 10 -5.10 2.47 14.71
CA GLU A 10 -5.25 1.10 15.24
C GLU A 10 -3.89 0.37 15.34
N ILE A 11 -2.98 0.58 14.38
CA ILE A 11 -1.62 0.03 14.45
C ILE A 11 -0.87 0.62 15.65
N LYS A 12 -0.92 1.94 15.83
CA LYS A 12 -0.29 2.63 16.96
C LYS A 12 -0.83 2.09 18.28
N GLU A 13 -2.14 1.91 18.40
CA GLU A 13 -2.76 1.38 19.62
C GLU A 13 -2.36 -0.07 19.92
N VAL A 14 -2.28 -0.92 18.90
CA VAL A 14 -1.75 -2.30 19.06
C VAL A 14 -0.34 -2.27 19.66
N LEU A 15 0.52 -1.41 19.13
CA LEU A 15 1.91 -1.30 19.59
C LEU A 15 1.99 -0.69 21.00
N ARG A 16 1.15 0.32 21.30
CA ARG A 16 1.04 0.93 22.62
C ARG A 16 0.66 -0.09 23.70
N LEU A 17 -0.36 -0.89 23.43
CA LEU A 17 -0.78 -1.97 24.34
C LEU A 17 0.32 -3.01 24.53
N TRP A 18 1.03 -3.35 23.45
CA TRP A 18 2.16 -4.27 23.53
C TRP A 18 3.32 -3.69 24.34
N LEU A 19 3.64 -2.40 24.20
CA LEU A 19 4.65 -1.70 25.00
C LEU A 19 4.24 -1.56 26.48
N ALA A 20 2.94 -1.40 26.75
CA ALA A 20 2.38 -1.38 28.10
C ALA A 20 2.39 -2.75 28.82
N GLY A 21 3.04 -3.76 28.25
CA GLY A 21 3.23 -5.06 28.89
C GLY A 21 2.12 -6.08 28.62
N HIS A 22 1.10 -5.74 27.82
CA HIS A 22 0.06 -6.71 27.49
C HIS A 22 0.61 -7.86 26.63
N SER A 23 0.08 -9.06 26.87
CA SER A 23 0.31 -10.24 26.03
C SER A 23 -0.41 -10.09 24.69
N LEU A 24 0.04 -10.78 23.65
CA LEU A 24 -0.62 -10.75 22.34
C LEU A 24 -2.11 -11.12 22.40
N ARG A 25 -2.51 -11.98 23.36
CA ARG A 25 -3.91 -12.37 23.57
C ARG A 25 -4.75 -11.21 24.10
N GLU A 26 -4.20 -10.45 25.05
CA GLU A 26 -4.86 -9.27 25.61
C GLU A 26 -4.96 -8.17 24.56
N VAL A 27 -3.90 -7.93 23.79
CA VAL A 27 -3.90 -6.94 22.70
C VAL A 27 -4.96 -7.29 21.65
N THR A 28 -5.09 -8.57 21.24
CA THR A 28 -6.18 -9.03 20.35
C THR A 28 -7.55 -8.68 20.92
N ARG A 29 -7.79 -8.92 22.21
CA ARG A 29 -9.06 -8.63 22.87
C ARG A 29 -9.34 -7.13 22.95
N LEU A 30 -8.34 -6.33 23.28
CA LEU A 30 -8.47 -4.88 23.49
C LEU A 30 -8.57 -4.11 22.16
N ALA A 31 -7.77 -4.48 21.16
CA ALA A 31 -7.76 -3.84 19.84
C ALA A 31 -8.86 -4.36 18.90
N GLY A 32 -9.51 -5.49 19.23
CA GLY A 32 -10.54 -6.10 18.38
C GLY A 32 -10.00 -6.58 17.03
N LEU A 33 -8.72 -6.98 16.98
CA LEU A 33 -8.00 -7.44 15.80
C LEU A 33 -7.61 -8.91 15.95
N ASP A 34 -7.58 -9.64 14.84
CA ASP A 34 -7.15 -11.04 14.83
C ASP A 34 -5.70 -11.21 15.33
N ARG A 35 -5.44 -12.32 16.03
CA ARG A 35 -4.13 -12.62 16.64
C ARG A 35 -2.99 -12.61 15.62
N LYS A 36 -3.22 -13.05 14.38
CA LYS A 36 -2.19 -13.04 13.33
C LYS A 36 -1.82 -11.62 12.91
N THR A 37 -2.81 -10.73 12.89
CA THR A 37 -2.65 -9.32 12.52
C THR A 37 -1.86 -8.59 13.60
N VAL A 38 -2.25 -8.76 14.86
CA VAL A 38 -1.52 -8.22 16.02
C VAL A 38 -0.07 -8.71 16.02
N ARG A 39 0.16 -10.02 15.88
CA ARG A 39 1.51 -10.60 15.83
C ARG A 39 2.35 -9.99 14.70
N ARG A 40 1.76 -9.84 13.51
CA ARG A 40 2.44 -9.28 12.34
C ARG A 40 2.86 -7.83 12.56
N TYR A 41 2.03 -7.00 13.20
CA TYR A 41 2.41 -5.61 13.54
C TYR A 41 3.54 -5.57 14.58
N VAL A 42 3.46 -6.40 15.62
CA VAL A 42 4.51 -6.47 16.65
C VAL A 42 5.85 -6.91 16.04
N GLN A 43 5.85 -7.94 15.20
CA GLN A 43 7.07 -8.41 14.52
C GLN A 43 7.66 -7.35 13.59
N ALA A 44 6.82 -6.61 12.86
CA ALA A 44 7.28 -5.51 12.03
C ALA A 44 7.87 -4.36 12.86
N ALA A 45 7.28 -4.05 14.01
CA ALA A 45 7.81 -3.03 14.93
C ALA A 45 9.16 -3.46 15.53
N GLN A 46 9.29 -4.72 15.92
CA GLN A 46 10.57 -5.28 16.38
C GLN A 46 11.65 -5.21 15.29
N ALA A 47 11.29 -5.54 14.03
CA ALA A 47 12.20 -5.42 12.90
C ALA A 47 12.59 -3.96 12.59
N ALA A 48 11.72 -3.00 12.92
CA ALA A 48 12.00 -1.57 12.84
C ALA A 48 12.78 -1.01 14.06
N GLY A 49 13.19 -1.87 15.00
CA GLY A 49 14.01 -1.49 16.15
C GLY A 49 13.23 -1.11 17.41
N VAL A 50 11.91 -1.30 17.45
CA VAL A 50 11.11 -1.03 18.65
C VAL A 50 11.37 -2.11 19.70
N ALA A 51 11.90 -1.69 20.85
CA ALA A 51 12.12 -2.54 22.00
C ALA A 51 10.94 -2.46 22.96
N ARG A 52 10.58 -3.59 23.58
CA ARG A 52 9.47 -3.67 24.55
C ARG A 52 9.63 -2.68 25.71
N GLU A 53 10.86 -2.54 26.20
CA GLU A 53 11.18 -1.71 27.37
C GLU A 53 11.40 -0.22 27.06
N GLY A 54 11.42 0.17 25.78
CA GLY A 54 11.71 1.55 25.38
C GLY A 54 10.51 2.51 25.46
N GLY A 55 9.33 2.01 25.87
CA GLY A 55 8.11 2.80 26.05
C GLY A 55 7.53 3.39 24.75
N ASP A 56 6.40 4.10 24.91
CA ASP A 56 5.59 4.62 23.81
C ASP A 56 6.28 5.70 22.95
N GLY A 57 7.34 6.34 23.46
CA GLY A 57 8.10 7.37 22.75
C GLY A 57 8.80 6.88 21.48
N GLN A 58 8.99 5.55 21.34
CA GLN A 58 9.54 4.92 20.14
C GLN A 58 8.56 4.90 18.95
N LEU A 59 7.26 5.11 19.20
CA LEU A 59 6.22 5.06 18.17
C LEU A 59 6.12 6.38 17.39
N THR A 60 7.24 6.81 16.81
CA THR A 60 7.31 7.97 15.92
C THR A 60 6.63 7.66 14.57
N ASP A 61 6.32 8.69 13.81
CA ASP A 61 5.68 8.54 12.50
C ASP A 61 6.57 7.76 11.52
N GLU A 62 7.90 7.88 11.64
CA GLU A 62 8.87 7.12 10.85
C GLU A 62 8.78 5.61 11.15
N VAL A 63 8.74 5.25 12.43
CA VAL A 63 8.61 3.86 12.88
C VAL A 63 7.27 3.28 12.44
N LEU A 64 6.18 4.03 12.63
CA LEU A 64 4.85 3.61 12.19
C LEU A 64 4.80 3.46 10.66
N GLY A 65 5.45 4.34 9.91
CA GLY A 65 5.63 4.24 8.46
C GLY A 65 6.36 2.96 8.04
N ALA A 66 7.47 2.63 8.70
CA ALA A 66 8.23 1.40 8.44
C ALA A 66 7.39 0.14 8.74
N VAL A 67 6.66 0.12 9.86
CA VAL A 67 5.73 -0.97 10.20
C VAL A 67 4.63 -1.12 9.14
N VAL A 68 4.04 -0.01 8.71
CA VAL A 68 3.02 -0.02 7.66
C VAL A 68 3.58 -0.57 6.36
N ALA A 69 4.78 -0.15 5.93
CA ALA A 69 5.41 -0.62 4.69
C ALA A 69 5.69 -2.14 4.70
N VAL A 70 6.08 -2.69 5.84
CA VAL A 70 6.31 -4.15 5.98
C VAL A 70 4.99 -4.92 5.94
N VAL A 71 3.96 -4.42 6.64
CA VAL A 71 2.72 -5.18 6.86
C VAL A 71 1.70 -5.00 5.72
N ARG A 72 1.77 -3.85 5.06
CA ARG A 72 1.17 -3.60 3.76
C ARG A 72 2.33 -3.55 2.77
N PRO A 73 2.83 -4.72 2.28
CA PRO A 73 3.75 -4.70 1.15
C PRO A 73 3.07 -3.85 0.10
N ASP A 74 3.77 -2.79 -0.30
CA ASP A 74 3.25 -1.75 -1.16
C ASP A 74 2.40 -2.40 -2.25
N ARG A 75 1.10 -2.11 -2.25
CA ARG A 75 0.37 -2.18 -3.50
C ARG A 75 0.53 -0.77 -4.01
N PRO A 76 1.61 -0.45 -4.77
CA PRO A 76 1.82 0.90 -5.29
C PRO A 76 0.50 1.28 -5.92
N ARG A 77 -0.08 2.39 -5.44
CA ARG A 77 -1.48 2.77 -5.67
C ARG A 77 -1.96 2.30 -7.06
N GLY A 78 -2.64 1.16 -7.08
CA GLY A 78 -3.49 0.67 -8.16
C GLY A 78 -2.92 0.50 -9.58
N ASN A 79 -1.61 0.54 -9.83
CA ASN A 79 -1.09 0.72 -11.18
C ASN A 79 0.13 -0.18 -11.44
N GLY A 80 -0.10 -1.43 -11.86
CA GLY A 80 1.00 -2.34 -12.24
C GLY A 80 1.81 -1.83 -13.42
N ALA A 81 2.89 -2.53 -13.81
CA ALA A 81 3.85 -2.11 -14.86
C ALA A 81 3.20 -1.55 -16.14
N SER A 82 2.02 -2.06 -16.54
CA SER A 82 1.27 -1.53 -17.68
C SER A 82 0.79 -0.08 -17.49
N TRP A 83 0.40 0.32 -16.28
CA TRP A 83 -0.01 1.70 -16.00
C TRP A 83 1.19 2.64 -15.92
N GLU A 84 2.31 2.20 -15.34
CA GLU A 84 3.57 2.97 -15.39
C GLU A 84 4.01 3.21 -16.83
N ALA A 85 3.93 2.18 -17.68
CA ALA A 85 4.23 2.27 -19.11
C ALA A 85 3.29 3.25 -19.85
N ILE A 86 2.00 3.33 -19.47
CA ILE A 86 1.04 4.30 -20.00
C ILE A 86 1.34 5.71 -19.47
N ALA A 87 1.62 5.85 -18.17
CA ALA A 87 1.93 7.13 -17.54
C ALA A 87 3.19 7.77 -18.13
N ALA A 88 4.21 6.97 -18.48
CA ALA A 88 5.39 7.42 -19.20
C ALA A 88 5.09 7.99 -20.61
N GLN A 89 3.93 7.68 -21.19
CA GLN A 89 3.47 8.21 -22.48
C GLN A 89 2.31 9.21 -22.35
N ARG A 90 2.04 9.73 -21.14
CA ARG A 90 0.86 10.56 -20.83
C ARG A 90 0.68 11.74 -21.77
N GLU A 91 1.73 12.52 -21.99
CA GLU A 91 1.67 13.73 -22.83
C GLU A 91 1.27 13.41 -24.27
N ARG A 92 1.76 12.28 -24.80
CA ARG A 92 1.45 11.82 -26.16
C ARG A 92 0.03 11.31 -26.29
N ILE A 93 -0.43 10.53 -25.31
CA ILE A 93 -1.82 10.07 -25.26
C ILE A 93 -2.76 11.27 -25.23
N GLN A 94 -2.45 12.27 -24.41
CA GLN A 94 -3.22 13.52 -24.35
C GLN A 94 -3.17 14.31 -25.66
N ALA A 95 -2.03 14.37 -26.34
CA ALA A 95 -1.92 14.99 -27.66
C ALA A 95 -2.78 14.27 -28.72
N TRP A 96 -2.82 12.94 -28.70
CA TRP A 96 -3.66 12.16 -29.60
C TRP A 96 -5.16 12.26 -29.28
N LEU A 97 -5.52 12.30 -28.00
CA LEU A 97 -6.90 12.55 -27.58
C LEU A 97 -7.39 13.92 -28.05
N LYS A 98 -6.54 14.96 -27.99
CA LYS A 98 -6.85 16.29 -28.53
C LYS A 98 -6.97 16.33 -30.06
N GLN A 99 -6.46 15.33 -30.75
CA GLN A 99 -6.60 15.15 -32.20
C GLN A 99 -7.77 14.22 -32.56
N ASP A 100 -8.68 13.93 -31.61
CA ASP A 100 -9.83 13.04 -31.76
C ASP A 100 -9.48 11.60 -32.19
N LEU A 101 -8.28 11.11 -31.84
CA LEU A 101 -7.95 9.71 -32.08
C LEU A 101 -8.75 8.80 -31.13
N THR A 102 -9.28 7.72 -31.69
CA THR A 102 -9.94 6.68 -30.90
C THR A 102 -8.95 5.94 -29.99
N LEU A 103 -9.42 5.48 -28.83
CA LEU A 103 -8.60 4.69 -27.90
C LEU A 103 -8.02 3.42 -28.54
N ALA A 104 -8.74 2.79 -29.47
CA ALA A 104 -8.24 1.65 -30.24
C ALA A 104 -7.03 2.04 -31.12
N LYS A 105 -7.06 3.24 -31.74
CA LYS A 105 -5.94 3.76 -32.52
C LYS A 105 -4.75 4.10 -31.62
N ILE A 106 -5.00 4.72 -30.48
CA ILE A 106 -3.96 5.02 -29.47
C ILE A 106 -3.31 3.72 -28.97
N HIS A 107 -4.11 2.69 -28.67
CA HIS A 107 -3.60 1.39 -28.22
C HIS A 107 -2.67 0.73 -29.25
N MET A 108 -3.04 0.76 -30.53
CA MET A 108 -2.20 0.28 -31.62
C MET A 108 -0.89 1.09 -31.74
N LEU A 109 -0.96 2.43 -31.64
CA LEU A 109 0.21 3.30 -31.73
C LEU A 109 1.18 3.09 -30.56
N LEU A 110 0.67 2.81 -29.36
CA LEU A 110 1.47 2.43 -28.20
C LEU A 110 2.18 1.08 -28.46
N GLY A 111 1.46 0.08 -28.97
CA GLY A 111 2.05 -1.22 -29.32
C GLY A 111 3.19 -1.14 -30.33
N ARG A 112 3.05 -0.29 -31.37
CA ARG A 112 4.12 -0.04 -32.36
C ARG A 112 5.40 0.56 -31.76
N ARG A 113 5.31 1.15 -30.58
CA ARG A 113 6.42 1.75 -29.85
C ARG A 113 6.96 0.85 -28.74
N GLY A 114 6.52 -0.42 -28.69
CA GLY A 114 6.90 -1.38 -27.66
C GLY A 114 6.14 -1.23 -26.35
N VAL A 115 5.14 -0.34 -26.27
CA VAL A 115 4.31 -0.16 -25.07
C VAL A 115 3.12 -1.12 -25.15
N VAL A 116 3.36 -2.36 -24.72
CA VAL A 116 2.35 -3.43 -24.71
C VAL A 116 1.57 -3.39 -23.39
N VAL A 117 0.34 -2.88 -23.44
CA VAL A 117 -0.52 -2.70 -22.27
C VAL A 117 -1.92 -3.23 -22.56
N PRO A 118 -2.68 -3.75 -21.59
CA PRO A 118 -4.05 -4.17 -21.82
C PRO A 118 -4.94 -2.99 -22.23
N TYR A 119 -5.85 -3.18 -23.19
CA TYR A 119 -6.78 -2.15 -23.66
C TYR A 119 -7.60 -1.53 -22.52
N ARG A 120 -8.07 -2.37 -21.58
CA ARG A 120 -8.82 -1.94 -20.39
C ARG A 120 -8.03 -0.98 -19.50
N THR A 121 -6.71 -1.14 -19.41
CA THR A 121 -5.83 -0.27 -18.62
C THR A 121 -5.69 1.10 -19.29
N LEU A 122 -5.56 1.14 -20.62
CA LEU A 122 -5.57 2.39 -21.39
C LEU A 122 -6.91 3.11 -21.28
N HIS A 123 -8.02 2.38 -21.38
CA HIS A 123 -9.36 2.95 -21.25
C HIS A 123 -9.63 3.54 -19.86
N ARG A 124 -9.02 3.00 -18.80
CA ARG A 124 -9.14 3.56 -17.44
C ARG A 124 -8.23 4.77 -17.23
N PHE A 125 -7.23 4.96 -18.10
CA PHE A 125 -6.24 6.03 -17.99
C PHE A 125 -6.62 7.29 -18.78
N ALA A 126 -7.20 7.11 -19.97
CA ALA A 126 -7.61 8.19 -20.86
C ALA A 126 -8.84 8.94 -20.34
#